data_AF-A0A5B0E369-F1
#
_entry.id   AF-A0A5B0E369-F1
#
_cell.length_a   1.000
_cell.length_b   1.000
_cell.length_c   1.000
_cell.angle_alpha   90.00
_cell.angle_beta   90.00
_cell.angle_gamma   90.00
#
_symmetry.space_group_name_H-M   'P 1'
#
loop_
_entity.id
_entity.type
_entity.pdbx_description
1 polymer ?
#
loop_
_entity_poly.entity_id
_entity_poly.type
_entity_poly.pdbx_seq_one_letter_code
_entity_poly.pdbx_strand_id
1 'polypeptide(L)'
;MKDRANDADEHVKPRFSDDLGHFFRESEVVISTEQQLESRVADVLQEPFDTQAAQNLAAYLMSAEMERGRRAAAFIREEGKL
;
A
#
# COMPACT_ATOMS: atom_id res chain seq x y z
N MET A 1 56.30 -6.61 -12.65
CA MET A 1 55.50 -5.88 -13.65
C MET A 1 54.03 -6.16 -13.37
N LYS A 2 53.24 -5.09 -13.17
CA LYS A 2 51.78 -4.90 -13.36
C LYS A 2 50.90 -6.15 -13.15
N ASP A 3 50.13 -6.28 -12.08
CA ASP A 3 48.95 -5.46 -11.70
C ASP A 3 47.94 -5.37 -12.86
N ARG A 4 46.83 -6.14 -12.76
CA ARG A 4 45.44 -5.64 -12.72
C ARG A 4 44.41 -6.61 -13.29
N ALA A 5 43.32 -6.66 -12.54
CA ALA A 5 41.94 -6.69 -13.01
C ALA A 5 41.48 -7.98 -13.71
N ASN A 6 40.85 -8.84 -12.92
CA ASN A 6 39.55 -9.39 -13.34
C ASN A 6 38.58 -9.58 -12.16
N ASP A 7 38.78 -8.82 -11.08
CA ASP A 7 37.76 -8.57 -10.06
C ASP A 7 37.12 -7.22 -10.38
N ALA A 8 36.00 -7.23 -11.12
CA ALA A 8 34.95 -6.20 -11.17
C ALA A 8 34.28 -6.20 -12.55
N ASP A 9 33.15 -6.91 -12.68
CA ASP A 9 31.94 -6.34 -13.29
C ASP A 9 30.75 -7.31 -13.25
N GLU A 10 30.46 -7.88 -12.06
CA GLU A 10 29.06 -8.19 -11.76
C GLU A 10 28.40 -6.90 -11.28
N HIS A 11 27.96 -6.09 -12.23
CA HIS A 11 27.05 -4.97 -12.00
C HIS A 11 25.71 -5.49 -11.48
N VAL A 12 25.66 -5.86 -10.19
CA VAL A 12 24.41 -6.05 -9.45
C VAL A 12 24.09 -4.74 -8.75
N LYS A 13 23.24 -3.91 -9.39
CA LYS A 13 22.34 -2.95 -8.73
C LYS A 13 21.36 -2.45 -9.80
N PRO A 14 20.07 -2.76 -9.61
CA PRO A 14 19.26 -1.86 -8.81
C PRO A 14 18.24 -2.61 -7.92
N ARG A 15 18.63 -2.98 -6.69
CA ARG A 15 17.63 -3.47 -5.70
C ARG A 15 16.85 -2.30 -5.07
N PHE A 16 17.57 -1.24 -4.68
CA PHE A 16 16.98 -0.09 -3.98
C PHE A 16 15.94 0.72 -4.76
N SER A 17 16.04 0.86 -6.09
CA SER A 17 15.04 1.63 -6.86
C SER A 17 13.74 0.86 -7.06
N ASP A 18 13.83 -0.47 -7.17
CA ASP A 18 12.68 -1.35 -7.32
C ASP A 18 11.91 -1.44 -5.99
N ASP A 19 12.63 -1.45 -4.88
CA ASP A 19 12.08 -1.42 -3.52
C ASP A 19 11.36 -0.09 -3.23
N LEU A 20 11.97 1.06 -3.59
CA LEU A 20 11.36 2.37 -3.39
C LEU A 20 10.14 2.58 -4.31
N GLY A 21 10.23 2.14 -5.57
CA GLY A 21 9.11 2.18 -6.51
C GLY A 21 7.94 1.31 -6.04
N HIS A 22 8.21 0.16 -5.45
CA HIS A 22 7.18 -0.69 -4.84
C HIS A 22 6.55 -0.03 -3.61
N PHE A 23 7.35 0.56 -2.73
CA PHE A 23 6.87 1.30 -1.56
C PHE A 23 5.90 2.43 -1.92
N PHE A 24 6.22 3.23 -2.95
CA PHE A 24 5.31 4.29 -3.39
C PHE A 24 3.99 3.75 -3.94
N ARG A 25 4.02 2.67 -4.74
CA ARG A 25 2.79 2.03 -5.25
C ARG A 25 1.91 1.50 -4.12
N GLU A 26 2.49 0.85 -3.13
CA GLU A 26 1.73 0.39 -1.96
C GLU A 26 1.18 1.57 -1.15
N SER A 27 1.92 2.69 -1.07
CA SER A 27 1.45 3.92 -0.41
C SER A 27 0.23 4.52 -1.10
N GLU A 28 0.21 4.56 -2.44
CA GLU A 28 -0.95 5.00 -3.22
C GLU A 28 -2.17 4.10 -2.97
N VAL A 29 -1.97 2.79 -2.85
CA VAL A 29 -3.04 1.83 -2.51
C VAL A 29 -3.62 2.13 -1.13
N VAL A 30 -2.79 2.37 -0.12
CA VAL A 30 -3.26 2.73 1.22
C VAL A 30 -4.07 4.01 1.20
N ILE A 31 -3.52 5.09 0.62
CA ILE A 31 -4.18 6.39 0.56
C ILE A 31 -5.55 6.28 -0.13
N SER A 32 -5.61 5.60 -1.27
CA SER A 32 -6.87 5.42 -2.00
C SER A 32 -7.90 4.62 -1.19
N THR A 33 -7.46 3.58 -0.48
CA THR A 33 -8.34 2.75 0.35
C THR A 33 -8.86 3.52 1.55
N GLU A 34 -8.01 4.34 2.19
CA GLU A 34 -8.41 5.19 3.33
C GLU A 34 -9.42 6.25 2.91
N GLN A 35 -9.22 6.92 1.78
CA GLN A 35 -10.18 7.89 1.24
C GLN A 35 -11.55 7.26 0.97
N GLN A 36 -11.56 6.05 0.40
CA GLN A 36 -12.78 5.31 0.12
C GLN A 36 -13.48 4.83 1.40
N LEU A 37 -12.72 4.44 2.42
CA LEU A 37 -13.24 4.11 3.74
C LEU A 37 -13.85 5.34 4.43
N GLU A 38 -13.12 6.46 4.43
CA GLU A 38 -13.55 7.71 5.04
C GLU A 38 -14.87 8.20 4.43
N SER A 39 -14.99 8.18 3.10
CA SER A 39 -16.24 8.54 2.42
C SER A 39 -17.43 7.72 2.90
N ARG A 40 -17.28 6.39 3.02
CA ARG A 40 -18.38 5.51 3.43
C ARG A 40 -18.73 5.64 4.91
N VAL A 41 -17.74 5.91 5.75
CA VAL A 41 -17.98 6.24 7.15
C VAL A 41 -18.73 7.57 7.24
N ALA A 42 -18.36 8.57 6.44
CA ALA A 42 -19.06 9.84 6.39
C ALA A 42 -20.53 9.67 5.96
N ASP A 43 -20.81 8.83 4.95
CA ASP A 43 -22.18 8.52 4.52
C ASP A 43 -23.03 7.98 5.70
N VAL A 44 -22.48 7.02 6.47
CA VAL A 44 -23.16 6.46 7.65
C VAL A 44 -23.35 7.51 8.75
N LEU A 45 -22.39 8.40 8.96
CA LEU A 45 -22.50 9.44 9.99
C LEU A 45 -23.49 10.55 9.62
N GLN A 46 -23.65 10.85 8.33
CA GLN A 46 -24.63 11.82 7.84
C GLN A 46 -26.06 11.27 7.95
N GLU A 47 -26.26 9.98 7.67
CA GLU A 47 -27.56 9.31 7.72
C GLU A 47 -27.53 8.05 8.61
N PRO A 48 -27.46 8.20 9.94
CA PRO A 48 -27.18 7.08 10.87
C PRO A 48 -28.30 6.03 10.97
N PHE A 49 -29.49 6.32 10.46
CA PHE A 49 -30.61 5.36 10.37
C PHE A 49 -30.77 4.78 8.97
N ASP A 50 -29.97 5.22 7.99
CA ASP A 50 -29.97 4.62 6.66
C ASP A 50 -29.28 3.25 6.70
N THR A 51 -30.09 2.22 6.51
CA THR A 51 -29.62 0.85 6.48
C THR A 51 -28.79 0.58 5.22
N GLN A 52 -29.00 1.32 4.13
CA GLN A 52 -28.22 1.17 2.90
C GLN A 52 -26.79 1.68 3.08
N ALA A 53 -26.60 2.87 3.66
CA ALA A 53 -25.28 3.38 4.02
C ALA A 53 -24.49 2.40 4.90
N ALA A 54 -25.14 1.85 5.94
CA ALA A 54 -24.52 0.85 6.82
C ALA A 54 -24.15 -0.44 6.07
N GLN A 55 -25.01 -0.94 5.17
CA GLN A 55 -24.72 -2.11 4.34
C GLN A 55 -23.58 -1.85 3.35
N ASN A 56 -23.51 -0.66 2.75
CA ASN A 56 -22.45 -0.28 1.82
C ASN A 56 -21.10 -0.22 2.53
N LEU A 57 -21.03 0.36 3.73
CA LEU A 57 -19.83 0.35 4.56
C LEU A 57 -19.42 -1.08 4.92
N ALA A 58 -20.35 -1.91 5.39
CA ALA A 58 -20.07 -3.30 5.73
C ALA A 58 -19.53 -4.10 4.52
N ALA A 59 -20.16 -3.95 3.36
CA ALA A 59 -19.72 -4.58 2.11
C ALA A 59 -18.30 -4.13 1.72
N TYR A 60 -18.00 -2.84 1.87
CA TYR A 60 -16.67 -2.32 1.60
C TYR A 60 -15.60 -2.89 2.54
N LEU A 61 -15.89 -2.97 3.84
CA LEU A 61 -14.97 -3.52 4.84
C LEU A 61 -14.58 -4.98 4.57
N MET A 62 -15.48 -5.74 3.92
CA MET A 62 -15.28 -7.13 3.49
C MET A 62 -14.76 -7.27 2.06
N SER A 63 -14.58 -6.16 1.33
CA SER A 63 -14.18 -6.19 -0.07
C SER A 63 -12.71 -6.57 -0.26
N ALA A 64 -12.38 -7.08 -1.45
CA ALA A 64 -10.99 -7.32 -1.85
C ALA A 64 -10.14 -6.05 -1.89
N GLU A 65 -10.77 -4.89 -2.10
CA GLU A 65 -10.12 -3.58 -2.09
C GLU A 65 -9.62 -3.22 -0.69
N MET A 66 -10.49 -3.32 0.32
CA MET A 66 -10.09 -3.09 1.71
C MET A 66 -9.02 -4.09 2.16
N GLU A 67 -9.12 -5.35 1.74
CA GLU A 67 -8.09 -6.36 2.02
C GLU A 67 -6.75 -6.00 1.37
N ARG A 68 -6.76 -5.48 0.14
CA ARG A 68 -5.55 -5.00 -0.54
C ARG A 68 -4.93 -3.82 0.22
N GLY A 69 -5.73 -2.84 0.65
CA GLY A 69 -5.24 -1.72 1.46
C GLY A 69 -4.66 -2.16 2.79
N ARG A 70 -5.27 -3.14 3.48
CA ARG A 70 -4.71 -3.73 4.71
C ARG A 70 -3.32 -4.35 4.49
N ARG A 71 -3.15 -5.10 3.39
CA ARG A 71 -1.86 -5.71 3.05
C ARG A 71 -0.81 -4.66 2.69
N ALA A 72 -1.18 -3.64 1.91
CA ALA A 72 -0.31 -2.54 1.55
C ALA A 72 0.18 -1.77 2.80
N ALA A 73 -0.73 -1.48 3.74
CA ALA A 73 -0.38 -0.82 5.00
C ALA A 73 0.55 -1.68 5.88
N ALA A 74 0.34 -3.00 5.91
CA ALA A 74 1.23 -3.91 6.61
C ALA A 74 2.65 -3.91 6.01
N PHE A 75 2.75 -3.95 4.67
CA PHE A 75 4.01 -3.85 3.95
C PHE A 75 4.76 -2.54 4.26
N ILE A 76 4.10 -1.39 4.10
CA ILE A 76 4.71 -0.07 4.39
C ILE A 76 5.21 0.01 5.83
N ARG A 77 4.46 -0.52 6.79
CA ARG A 77 4.85 -0.55 8.21
C ARG A 77 6.06 -1.43 8.46
N GLU A 78 6.24 -2.51 7.69
CA GLU A 78 7.38 -3.41 7.80
C GLU A 78 8.62 -2.82 7.15
N GLU A 79 8.50 -2.29 5.93
CA GLU A 79 9.60 -1.64 5.21
C GLU A 79 10.04 -0.32 5.87
N GLY A 80 9.11 0.46 6.42
CA GLY A 80 9.42 1.73 7.10
C GLY A 80 10.19 1.58 8.42
N LYS A 81 10.48 0.34 8.85
CA LYS A 81 11.33 0.06 10.04
C LYS A 81 12.78 -0.26 9.69
N LEU A 82 13.10 -0.46 8.41
CA LEU A 82 14.45 -0.74 7.89
C LEU A 82 15.26 0.56 7.74
#